data_AF-A0A7X4DWH9-F1
#
_entry.id   AF-A0A7X4DWH9-F1
#
_cell.length_a   1.000
_cell.length_b   1.000
_cell.length_c   1.000
_cell.angle_alpha   90.00
_cell.angle_beta   90.00
_cell.angle_gamma   90.00
#
_symmetry.space_group_name_H-M   'P 1'
#
loop_
_entity.id
_entity.type
_entity.pdbx_description
1 polymer ?
#
loop_
_entity_poly.entity_id
_entity_poly.type
_entity_poly.pdbx_seq_one_letter_code
_entity_poly.pdbx_strand_id
1 'polypeptide(L)'
;MTMATTTMANATGATAAGDRPGRTLEEPVDRVFEALLGADPGPVQTITRSVHEARRFRQQGDLNAALAVLAGADLAQATEQEARWAYGEWLGMARRRFSGREGAVVYSPGTGRAAVLAPHPGGALEVLAVLGMRWPVGKLVSRRSLRGLRPLAKGGAQ
;
A
#
# COMPACT_ATOMS: atom_id res chain seq x y z
N MET A 1 25.37 30.90 73.05
CA MET A 1 25.64 30.37 71.70
C MET A 1 24.71 31.10 70.76
N THR A 2 25.23 32.14 70.10
CA THR A 2 24.49 33.00 69.17
C THR A 2 25.43 33.31 68.03
N MET A 3 25.02 33.01 66.79
CA MET A 3 25.27 33.79 65.56
C MET A 3 24.57 33.08 64.40
N ALA A 4 23.55 33.74 63.85
CA ALA A 4 23.15 33.63 62.44
C ALA A 4 24.30 34.16 61.56
N THR A 5 24.45 33.85 60.27
CA THR A 5 23.69 34.34 59.10
C THR A 5 24.48 33.82 57.88
N THR A 6 23.93 33.29 56.78
CA THR A 6 23.61 34.02 55.51
C THR A 6 23.68 32.96 54.39
N THR A 7 22.54 32.55 53.81
CA THR A 7 22.07 32.89 52.45
C THR A 7 22.96 32.45 51.28
N MET A 8 22.47 31.53 50.44
CA MET A 8 22.13 31.84 49.04
C MET A 8 21.09 30.85 48.50
N ALA A 9 20.03 31.43 47.96
CA ALA A 9 18.97 30.77 47.22
C ALA A 9 19.45 30.44 45.80
N ASN A 10 18.90 29.36 45.21
CA ASN A 10 18.44 29.49 43.85
C ASN A 10 17.13 28.71 43.66
N ALA A 11 16.13 29.43 43.18
CA ALA A 11 14.80 28.95 42.92
C ALA A 11 14.68 28.60 41.44
N THR A 12 14.07 27.45 41.15
CA THR A 12 13.33 27.21 39.91
C THR A 12 12.21 26.23 40.29
N GLY A 13 10.97 26.68 40.47
CA GLY A 13 10.02 26.87 39.36
C GLY A 13 9.54 25.50 38.87
N ALA A 14 8.58 24.87 39.56
CA ALA A 14 7.14 24.92 39.26
C ALA A 14 6.71 24.21 37.96
N THR A 15 5.93 23.13 38.16
CA THR A 15 4.74 22.68 37.38
C THR A 15 4.82 22.55 35.85
N ALA A 16 4.54 21.34 35.34
CA ALA A 16 3.40 21.10 34.44
C ALA A 16 3.20 19.61 34.14
N ALA A 17 1.94 19.19 34.19
CA ALA A 17 1.43 17.98 33.56
C ALA A 17 1.75 17.98 32.06
N GLY A 18 2.05 16.80 31.51
CA GLY A 18 2.38 16.61 30.10
C GLY A 18 2.28 15.15 29.71
N ASP A 19 1.04 14.73 29.50
CA ASP A 19 0.58 13.70 28.58
C ASP A 19 1.64 13.32 27.53
N ARG A 20 2.15 12.08 27.55
CA ARG A 20 3.11 11.60 26.54
C ARG A 20 2.33 11.06 25.33
N PRO A 21 2.41 11.69 24.15
CA PRO A 21 1.72 11.24 22.96
C PRO A 21 2.33 9.93 22.46
N GLY A 22 1.47 9.07 21.91
CA GLY A 22 1.77 7.73 21.44
C GLY A 22 2.96 7.68 20.49
N ARG A 23 3.98 6.91 20.88
CA ARG A 23 5.04 6.45 19.98
C ARG A 23 4.44 5.38 19.07
N THR A 24 3.99 5.79 17.89
CA THR A 24 3.63 4.87 16.80
C THR A 24 4.87 4.15 16.30
N LEU A 25 4.76 2.82 16.17
CA LEU A 25 5.78 1.87 15.70
C LEU A 25 6.32 2.12 14.27
N GLU A 26 6.02 3.27 13.66
CA GLU A 26 6.43 3.60 12.29
C GLU A 26 7.89 4.10 12.24
N GLU A 27 8.32 4.93 13.19
CA GLU A 27 9.69 5.48 13.22
C GLU A 27 10.83 4.44 13.37
N PRO A 28 10.67 3.34 14.13
CA PRO A 28 11.72 2.34 14.26
C PRO A 28 11.97 1.55 12.96
N VAL A 29 10.94 1.35 12.13
CA VAL A 29 11.06 0.56 10.89
C VAL A 29 11.83 1.34 9.84
N ASP A 30 11.54 2.63 9.68
CA ASP A 30 12.25 3.50 8.75
C ASP A 30 13.73 3.63 9.15
N ARG A 31 14.02 3.75 10.45
CA ARG A 31 15.40 3.81 10.98
C ARG A 31 16.17 2.50 10.82
N VAL A 32 15.50 1.35 10.93
CA VAL A 32 16.12 0.02 10.69
C VAL A 32 16.42 -0.17 9.21
N PHE A 33 15.55 0.33 8.31
CA PHE A 33 15.78 0.28 6.87
C PHE A 33 16.95 1.17 6.41
N GLU A 34 17.06 2.40 6.94
CA GLU A 34 18.22 3.27 6.65
C GLU A 34 19.54 2.71 7.16
N ALA A 35 19.54 2.09 8.35
CA ALA A 35 20.76 1.56 8.96
C ALA A 35 21.30 0.30 8.27
N LEU A 36 20.46 -0.47 7.57
CA LEU A 36 20.84 -1.74 6.93
C LEU A 36 21.28 -1.61 5.47
N LEU A 37 20.92 -0.52 4.78
CA LEU A 37 21.03 -0.38 3.32
C LEU A 37 21.81 0.87 2.90
N GLY A 38 22.96 1.16 3.53
CA GLY A 38 23.79 2.36 3.32
C GLY A 38 24.26 2.66 1.88
N ALA A 39 23.33 2.98 1.00
CA ALA A 39 23.50 3.51 -0.35
C ALA A 39 22.19 4.22 -0.70
N ASP A 40 22.28 5.49 -1.08
CA ASP A 40 21.16 6.29 -1.61
C ASP A 40 20.48 5.53 -2.76
N PRO A 41 19.27 4.96 -2.56
CA PRO A 41 18.51 4.39 -3.64
C PRO A 41 17.64 5.52 -4.20
N GLY A 42 17.94 5.98 -5.41
CA GLY A 42 16.95 6.69 -6.23
C GLY A 42 15.60 5.95 -6.18
N PRO A 43 14.45 6.62 -6.36
CA PRO A 43 13.15 6.24 -5.77
C PRO A 43 12.56 4.96 -6.38
N VAL A 44 13.17 3.82 -6.10
CA VAL A 44 12.64 2.48 -6.33
C VAL A 44 11.99 2.11 -5.01
N GLN A 45 10.68 2.33 -4.90
CA GLN A 45 9.95 1.81 -3.76
C GLN A 45 10.07 0.29 -3.78
N THR A 46 10.72 -0.27 -2.77
CA THR A 46 10.79 -1.72 -2.58
C THR A 46 9.37 -2.27 -2.42
N ILE A 47 9.08 -3.46 -2.96
CA ILE A 47 7.75 -4.06 -2.93
C ILE A 47 7.20 -4.15 -1.51
N THR A 48 8.05 -4.47 -0.54
CA THR A 48 7.70 -4.50 0.89
C THR A 48 7.15 -3.16 1.38
N ARG A 49 7.75 -2.05 0.96
CA ARG A 49 7.31 -0.69 1.29
C ARG A 49 5.95 -0.39 0.65
N SER A 50 5.80 -0.67 -0.64
CA SER A 50 4.51 -0.47 -1.33
C SER A 50 3.39 -1.33 -0.73
N VAL A 51 3.69 -2.56 -0.29
CA VAL A 51 2.73 -3.41 0.42
C VAL A 51 2.37 -2.83 1.79
N HIS A 52 3.33 -2.32 2.56
CA HIS A 52 3.06 -1.66 3.84
C HIS A 52 2.18 -0.42 3.67
N GLU A 53 2.52 0.43 2.71
CA GLU A 53 1.77 1.65 2.41
C GLU A 53 0.35 1.33 1.92
N ALA A 54 0.18 0.34 1.04
CA ALA A 54 -1.14 -0.10 0.60
C ALA A 54 -1.99 -0.65 1.76
N ARG A 55 -1.38 -1.35 2.73
CA ARG A 55 -2.07 -1.81 3.95
C ARG A 55 -2.52 -0.65 4.83
N ARG A 56 -1.70 0.40 4.96
CA ARG A 56 -2.06 1.63 5.69
C ARG A 56 -3.29 2.29 5.06
N PHE A 57 -3.29 2.50 3.74
CA PHE A 57 -4.46 3.04 3.03
C PHE A 57 -5.71 2.15 3.19
N ARG A 58 -5.54 0.82 3.11
CA ARG A 58 -6.64 -0.13 3.35
C ARG A 58 -7.23 -0.01 4.75
N GLN A 59 -6.41 0.20 5.79
CA GLN A 59 -6.87 0.40 7.16
C GLN A 59 -7.64 1.71 7.34
N GLN A 60 -7.25 2.75 6.60
CA GLN A 60 -7.96 4.04 6.54
C GLN A 60 -9.24 3.97 5.69
N GLY A 61 -9.48 2.85 4.99
CA GLY A 61 -10.63 2.66 4.11
C GLY A 61 -10.43 3.15 2.68
N ASP A 62 -9.27 3.73 2.35
CA ASP A 62 -8.97 4.19 1.00
C ASP A 62 -8.42 3.06 0.12
N LEU A 63 -9.32 2.27 -0.43
CA LEU A 63 -8.97 1.18 -1.33
C LEU A 63 -8.43 1.67 -2.69
N ASN A 64 -8.75 2.91 -3.12
CA ASN A 64 -8.26 3.42 -4.40
C ASN A 64 -6.77 3.77 -4.28
N ALA A 65 -6.39 4.49 -3.23
CA ALA A 65 -5.00 4.78 -2.94
C ALA A 65 -4.18 3.50 -2.72
N ALA A 66 -4.72 2.53 -1.98
CA ALA A 66 -4.06 1.24 -1.76
C ALA A 66 -3.77 0.50 -3.08
N LEU A 67 -4.74 0.44 -3.99
CA LEU A 67 -4.57 -0.17 -5.31
C LEU A 67 -3.60 0.62 -6.20
N ALA A 68 -3.61 1.94 -6.12
CA ALA A 68 -2.71 2.80 -6.89
C ALA A 68 -1.24 2.63 -6.48
N VAL A 69 -0.96 2.51 -5.18
CA VAL A 69 0.38 2.22 -4.65
C VAL A 69 0.90 0.89 -5.22
N LEU A 70 0.10 -0.17 -5.17
CA LEU A 70 0.50 -1.47 -5.71
C LEU A 70 0.60 -1.48 -7.24
N ALA A 71 -0.19 -0.66 -7.93
CA ALA A 71 -0.09 -0.50 -9.39
C ALA A 71 1.23 0.16 -9.81
N GLY A 72 1.79 1.05 -8.96
CA GLY A 72 3.06 1.72 -9.17
C GLY A 72 4.29 0.92 -8.72
N ALA A 73 4.10 -0.20 -8.02
CA ALA A 73 5.20 -1.03 -7.54
C ALA A 73 6.00 -1.66 -8.69
N ASP A 74 7.32 -1.59 -8.63
CA ASP A 74 8.18 -2.26 -9.61
C ASP A 74 8.27 -3.76 -9.29
N LEU A 75 7.44 -4.54 -9.99
CA LEU A 75 7.46 -6.00 -9.88
C LEU A 75 8.43 -6.67 -10.86
N ALA A 76 9.17 -5.91 -11.69
CA ALA A 76 10.11 -6.50 -12.64
C ALA A 76 11.34 -7.11 -11.95
N GLN A 77 11.74 -6.53 -10.81
CA GLN A 77 12.85 -7.01 -9.98
C GLN A 77 12.39 -7.82 -8.77
N ALA A 78 11.09 -8.11 -8.66
CA ALA A 78 10.51 -8.89 -7.56
C ALA A 78 11.04 -10.33 -7.56
N THR A 79 11.32 -10.86 -6.37
CA THR A 79 11.30 -12.32 -6.20
C THR A 79 9.89 -12.85 -6.43
N GLU A 80 9.79 -14.14 -6.77
CA GLU A 80 8.49 -14.76 -6.97
C GLU A 80 7.61 -14.69 -5.71
N GLN A 81 8.23 -14.82 -4.53
CA GLN A 81 7.53 -14.73 -3.25
C GLN A 81 6.96 -13.33 -2.99
N GLU A 82 7.72 -12.28 -3.29
CA GLU A 82 7.24 -10.89 -3.18
C GLU A 82 6.11 -10.61 -4.16
N ALA A 83 6.24 -11.08 -5.41
CA ALA A 83 5.19 -10.95 -6.42
C ALA A 83 3.89 -11.65 -5.99
N ARG A 84 3.98 -12.85 -5.39
CA ARG A 84 2.82 -13.56 -4.84
C ARG A 84 2.20 -12.81 -3.66
N TRP A 85 3.01 -12.25 -2.78
CA TRP A 85 2.51 -11.49 -1.62
C TRP A 85 1.80 -10.20 -2.06
N ALA A 86 2.43 -9.40 -2.92
CA ALA A 86 1.82 -8.20 -3.49
C ALA A 86 0.51 -8.54 -4.23
N TYR A 87 0.50 -9.65 -4.98
CA TYR A 87 -0.71 -10.16 -5.63
C TYR A 87 -1.83 -10.50 -4.64
N GLY A 88 -1.52 -11.20 -3.53
CA GLY A 88 -2.51 -11.53 -2.51
C GLY A 88 -3.15 -10.29 -1.87
N GLU A 89 -2.33 -9.29 -1.52
CA GLU A 89 -2.80 -8.03 -0.96
C GLU A 89 -3.66 -7.25 -1.95
N TRP A 90 -3.15 -7.08 -3.18
CA TRP A 90 -3.88 -6.42 -4.25
C TRP A 90 -5.22 -7.10 -4.53
N LEU A 91 -5.25 -8.44 -4.60
CA LEU A 91 -6.46 -9.19 -4.88
C LEU A 91 -7.51 -9.00 -3.78
N GLY A 92 -7.11 -9.02 -2.51
CA GLY A 92 -8.00 -8.77 -1.38
C GLY A 92 -8.63 -7.38 -1.46
N MET A 93 -7.83 -6.36 -1.77
CA MET A 93 -8.29 -4.97 -1.93
C MET A 93 -9.21 -4.82 -3.16
N ALA A 94 -8.83 -5.39 -4.30
CA ALA A 94 -9.59 -5.33 -5.55
C ALA A 94 -10.96 -6.00 -5.39
N ARG A 95 -11.02 -7.20 -4.80
CA ARG A 95 -12.28 -7.89 -4.52
C ARG A 95 -13.19 -7.07 -3.62
N ARG A 96 -12.65 -6.49 -2.55
CA ARG A 96 -13.42 -5.62 -1.64
C ARG A 96 -13.91 -4.36 -2.34
N ARG A 97 -13.07 -3.73 -3.16
CA ARG A 97 -13.37 -2.47 -3.86
C ARG A 97 -14.42 -2.62 -4.95
N PHE A 98 -14.43 -3.75 -5.65
CA PHE A 98 -15.25 -3.97 -6.84
C PHE A 98 -16.34 -5.03 -6.64
N SER A 99 -16.58 -5.51 -5.42
CA SER A 99 -17.61 -6.52 -5.11
C SER A 99 -19.02 -6.11 -5.55
N GLY A 100 -19.35 -4.81 -5.46
CA GLY A 100 -20.63 -4.25 -5.89
C GLY A 100 -20.68 -3.79 -7.35
N ARG A 101 -19.59 -3.91 -8.12
CA ARG A 101 -19.55 -3.44 -9.51
C ARG A 101 -19.93 -4.57 -10.46
N GLU A 102 -21.07 -4.40 -11.13
CA GLU A 102 -21.58 -5.40 -12.05
C GLU A 102 -20.58 -5.69 -13.18
N GLY A 103 -20.37 -6.99 -13.45
CA GLY A 103 -19.48 -7.44 -14.52
C GLY A 103 -17.99 -7.26 -14.26
N ALA A 104 -17.56 -6.73 -13.11
CA ALA A 104 -16.14 -6.63 -12.78
C ALA A 104 -15.52 -8.03 -12.57
N VAL A 105 -14.48 -8.34 -13.32
CA VAL A 105 -13.78 -9.64 -13.31
C VAL A 105 -12.28 -9.41 -13.19
N VAL A 106 -11.63 -10.24 -12.36
CA VAL A 106 -10.17 -10.26 -12.24
C VAL A 106 -9.60 -11.13 -13.34
N TYR A 107 -8.62 -10.63 -14.07
CA TYR A 107 -7.85 -11.36 -15.07
C TYR A 107 -6.42 -11.48 -14.60
N SER A 108 -5.81 -12.67 -14.75
CA SER A 108 -4.40 -12.88 -14.47
C SER A 108 -3.71 -13.57 -15.65
N PRO A 109 -2.59 -13.00 -16.18
CA PRO A 109 -1.71 -13.68 -17.13
C PRO A 109 -0.74 -14.66 -16.47
N GLY A 110 -0.54 -14.57 -15.16
CA GLY A 110 0.56 -15.23 -14.45
C GLY A 110 0.94 -14.51 -13.15
N THR A 111 1.93 -15.04 -12.44
CA THR A 111 2.36 -14.55 -11.11
C THR A 111 2.71 -13.06 -11.13
N GLY A 112 2.20 -12.31 -10.15
CA GLY A 112 2.49 -10.88 -10.00
C GLY A 112 1.83 -9.98 -11.04
N ARG A 113 0.99 -10.51 -11.94
CA ARG A 113 0.26 -9.72 -12.93
C ARG A 113 -1.23 -9.94 -12.83
N ALA A 114 -1.98 -8.85 -12.80
CA ALA A 114 -3.43 -8.91 -12.77
C ALA A 114 -4.07 -7.60 -13.24
N ALA A 115 -5.32 -7.70 -13.65
CA ALA A 115 -6.17 -6.54 -13.90
C ALA A 115 -7.61 -6.83 -13.49
N VAL A 116 -8.32 -5.82 -12.98
CA VAL A 116 -9.78 -5.85 -12.85
C VAL A 116 -10.35 -5.18 -14.09
N LEU A 117 -11.22 -5.89 -14.81
CA LEU A 117 -11.87 -5.38 -16.00
C LEU A 117 -13.39 -5.41 -15.83
N ALA A 118 -14.10 -4.41 -16.37
CA ALA A 118 -15.57 -4.41 -16.42
C ALA A 118 -16.08 -4.12 -17.84
N PRO A 119 -17.27 -4.61 -18.22
CA PRO A 119 -17.92 -4.25 -19.47
C PRO A 119 -18.10 -2.74 -19.62
N HIS A 120 -17.74 -2.23 -20.79
CA HIS A 120 -18.04 -0.86 -21.21
C HIS A 120 -19.18 -0.88 -22.25
N PRO A 121 -20.08 0.12 -22.29
CA PRO A 121 -21.24 0.13 -23.22
C PRO A 121 -20.89 -0.11 -24.70
N GLY A 122 -19.69 0.29 -25.14
CA GLY A 122 -19.19 0.05 -26.50
C GLY A 122 -18.68 -1.38 -26.79
N GLY A 123 -18.94 -2.36 -25.91
CA GLY A 123 -18.53 -3.77 -26.09
C GLY A 123 -17.05 -4.06 -25.77
N ALA A 124 -16.26 -3.02 -25.44
CA ALA A 124 -14.92 -3.15 -24.89
C ALA A 124 -14.96 -3.45 -23.38
N LEU A 125 -13.79 -3.68 -22.80
CA LEU A 125 -13.61 -3.80 -21.35
C LEU A 125 -12.82 -2.62 -20.83
N GLU A 126 -13.29 -1.98 -19.76
CA GLU A 126 -12.58 -0.91 -19.07
C GLU A 126 -11.65 -1.51 -18.01
N VAL A 127 -10.40 -1.03 -17.97
CA VAL A 127 -9.44 -1.37 -16.93
C VAL A 127 -9.72 -0.56 -15.66
N LEU A 128 -10.07 -1.23 -14.56
CA LEU A 128 -10.41 -0.58 -13.29
C LEU A 128 -9.25 -0.53 -12.30
N ALA A 129 -8.40 -1.53 -12.32
CA ALA A 129 -7.20 -1.63 -11.49
C ALA A 129 -6.22 -2.60 -12.14
N VAL A 130 -4.93 -2.42 -11.88
CA VAL A 130 -3.85 -3.27 -12.40
C VAL A 130 -2.82 -3.58 -11.32
N LEU A 131 -2.09 -4.67 -11.54
CA LEU A 131 -0.89 -5.04 -10.82
C LEU A 131 0.12 -5.57 -11.84
N GLY A 132 1.33 -5.02 -11.88
CA GLY A 132 2.41 -5.52 -12.74
C GLY A 132 2.12 -5.48 -14.24
N MET A 133 1.09 -4.72 -14.67
CA MET A 133 0.70 -4.54 -16.07
C MET A 133 0.85 -3.07 -16.46
N ARG A 134 1.31 -2.81 -17.69
CA ARG A 134 1.48 -1.45 -18.23
C ARG A 134 0.18 -0.83 -18.77
N TRP A 135 -0.97 -1.29 -18.30
CA TRP A 135 -2.26 -0.74 -18.72
C TRP A 135 -2.66 0.38 -17.76
N PRO A 136 -2.92 1.60 -18.26
CA PRO A 136 -3.48 2.64 -17.42
C PRO A 136 -4.92 2.29 -17.03
N VAL A 137 -5.31 2.69 -15.82
CA VAL A 137 -6.70 2.66 -15.37
C VAL A 137 -7.56 3.55 -16.27
N GLY A 138 -8.79 3.13 -16.56
CA GLY A 138 -9.70 3.77 -17.51
C GLY A 138 -9.46 3.37 -18.98
N LYS A 139 -8.37 2.66 -19.28
CA LYS A 139 -8.12 2.19 -20.65
C LYS A 139 -9.21 1.22 -21.09
N LEU A 140 -9.69 1.39 -22.32
CA LEU A 140 -10.53 0.40 -22.99
C LEU A 140 -9.66 -0.64 -23.70
N VAL A 141 -9.89 -1.91 -23.38
CA VAL A 141 -9.22 -3.05 -24.00
C VAL A 141 -10.24 -3.93 -24.72
N SER A 142 -9.87 -4.40 -25.91
CA SER A 142 -10.70 -5.33 -26.66
C SER A 142 -10.67 -6.72 -26.02
N ARG A 143 -11.73 -7.52 -26.20
CA ARG A 143 -11.71 -8.94 -25.79
C ARG A 143 -10.58 -9.74 -26.45
N ARG A 144 -10.14 -9.35 -27.66
CA ARG A 144 -9.02 -10.01 -28.35
C ARG A 144 -7.69 -9.77 -27.63
N SER A 145 -7.54 -8.62 -26.96
CA SER A 145 -6.37 -8.27 -26.14
C SER A 145 -6.26 -9.11 -24.86
N LEU A 146 -7.30 -9.88 -24.53
CA LEU A 146 -7.30 -10.83 -23.42
C LEU A 146 -6.83 -12.23 -23.81
N ARG A 147 -6.42 -12.47 -25.06
CA ARG A 147 -5.92 -13.79 -25.48
C ARG A 147 -4.73 -14.20 -24.59
N GLY A 148 -4.88 -15.33 -23.90
CA GLY A 148 -3.90 -15.84 -22.94
C GLY A 148 -4.12 -15.40 -21.47
N LEU A 149 -5.02 -14.45 -21.22
CA LEU A 149 -5.43 -14.08 -19.86
C LEU A 149 -6.57 -14.98 -19.40
N ARG A 150 -6.41 -15.60 -18.23
CA ARG A 150 -7.49 -16.41 -17.64
C ARG A 150 -8.35 -15.54 -16.72
N PRO A 151 -9.68 -15.51 -16.91
CA PRO A 151 -10.57 -14.88 -15.94
C PRO A 151 -10.55 -15.71 -14.65
N LEU A 152 -10.24 -15.06 -13.54
CA LEU A 152 -10.46 -15.58 -12.21
C LEU A 152 -11.87 -15.12 -11.83
N ALA A 153 -12.81 -16.07 -11.72
CA ALA A 153 -14.22 -15.79 -11.49
C ALA A 153 -14.45 -14.81 -10.32
N LYS A 154 -15.58 -14.08 -10.41
CA LYS A 154 -16.01 -12.92 -9.62
C LYS A 154 -15.39 -12.81 -8.22
N GLY A 155 -15.01 -11.58 -7.85
CA GLY A 155 -14.63 -11.17 -6.50
C GLY A 155 -15.80 -11.19 -5.51
N GLY A 156 -16.43 -12.34 -5.34
CA GLY A 156 -17.40 -12.66 -4.30
C GLY A 156 -17.11 -14.06 -3.80
N ALA A 157 -16.95 -14.19 -2.49
CA ALA A 157 -17.06 -15.48 -1.82
C ALA A 157 -18.38 -16.16 -2.22
N GLN A 158 -18.36 -17.48 -2.39
CA GLN A 158 -19.55 -18.27 -2.09
C GLN A 158 -19.71 -18.33 -0.58
#